data_AF-A0A1I4ZLA4-F1
#
_entry.id   AF-A0A1I4ZLA4-F1
#
_cell.length_a   1.000
_cell.length_b   1.000
_cell.length_c   1.000
_cell.angle_alpha   90.00
_cell.angle_beta   90.00
_cell.angle_gamma   90.00
#
_symmetry.space_group_name_H-M   'P 1'
#
loop_
_entity.id
_entity.type
_entity.pdbx_description
1 polymer ?
#
loop_
_entity_poly.entity_id
_entity_poly.type
_entity_poly.pdbx_seq_one_letter_code
_entity_poly.pdbx_strand_id
1 'polypeptide(L)'
;MVEVIRTKAIKKARKEHKCSYCGRDIKIGDPYRRSLLKIDEPYTWNECKYCEVVAGEITSSGFFVSDGDGFSREDFSEAVQELHEVFCKPLDFFSLPRYTEDLYSEFCHKELQRVKEANKTHGEYTYWRLVERRPVK
;
A
#
# COMPACT_ATOMS: atom_id res chain seq x y z
N MET A 1 -9.55 20.98 -7.67
CA MET A 1 -9.02 20.91 -6.29
C MET A 1 -9.27 19.48 -5.82
N VAL A 2 -8.22 18.71 -5.59
CA VAL A 2 -8.33 17.30 -5.19
C VAL A 2 -8.41 17.25 -3.67
N GLU A 3 -9.53 16.77 -3.12
CA GLU A 3 -9.70 16.65 -1.68
C GLU A 3 -9.94 15.18 -1.30
N VAL A 4 -9.05 14.63 -0.49
CA VAL A 4 -9.25 13.30 0.13
C VAL A 4 -10.11 13.49 1.37
N ILE A 5 -11.42 13.29 1.22
CA ILE A 5 -12.43 13.67 2.22
C ILE A 5 -12.44 12.71 3.43
N ARG A 6 -12.02 11.46 3.25
CA ARG A 6 -11.95 10.48 4.35
C ARG A 6 -10.83 9.48 4.16
N THR A 7 -9.92 9.45 5.14
CA THR A 7 -9.03 8.32 5.37
C THR A 7 -9.06 7.97 6.85
N LYS A 8 -8.82 6.68 7.17
CA LYS A 8 -8.31 6.17 8.46
C LYS A 8 -9.29 5.57 9.47
N ALA A 9 -10.18 4.67 9.04
CA ALA A 9 -10.56 3.59 9.95
C ALA A 9 -10.59 2.27 9.19
N ILE A 10 -9.80 1.30 9.66
CA ILE A 10 -9.99 -0.10 9.29
C ILE A 10 -11.37 -0.49 9.79
N LYS A 11 -12.22 -1.00 8.89
CA LYS A 11 -13.60 -1.41 9.19
C LYS A 11 -13.73 -2.90 8.96
N LYS A 12 -14.73 -3.50 9.60
CA LYS A 12 -15.19 -4.85 9.27
C LYS A 12 -16.19 -4.78 8.13
N ALA A 13 -16.00 -5.60 7.11
CA ALA A 13 -16.93 -5.73 5.99
C ALA A 13 -18.29 -6.24 6.46
N ARG A 14 -19.36 -5.55 6.06
CA ARG A 14 -20.76 -5.95 6.32
C ARG A 14 -21.43 -6.65 5.14
N LYS A 15 -20.80 -6.59 3.97
CA LYS A 15 -21.20 -7.21 2.70
C LYS A 15 -19.93 -7.63 1.98
N GLU A 16 -20.00 -8.70 1.20
CA GLU A 16 -18.89 -9.12 0.35
C GLU A 16 -18.63 -8.09 -0.75
N HIS A 17 -17.36 -7.84 -1.05
CA HIS A 17 -16.93 -6.96 -2.13
C HIS A 17 -15.48 -7.25 -2.50
N LYS A 18 -15.03 -6.73 -3.64
CA LYS A 18 -13.67 -6.91 -4.14
C LYS A 18 -12.75 -5.79 -3.64
N CYS A 19 -11.49 -6.14 -3.38
CA CYS A 19 -10.42 -5.15 -3.25
C CYS A 19 -10.17 -4.50 -4.62
N SER A 20 -10.11 -3.17 -4.63
CA SER A 20 -9.88 -2.37 -5.84
C SER A 20 -8.46 -2.52 -6.41
N TYR A 21 -7.48 -2.90 -5.60
CA TYR A 21 -6.12 -3.16 -6.06
C TYR A 21 -5.96 -4.60 -6.56
N CYS A 22 -5.92 -5.58 -5.64
CA CYS A 22 -5.59 -6.95 -5.99
C CYS A 22 -6.77 -7.79 -6.51
N GLY A 23 -8.02 -7.30 -6.44
CA GLY A 23 -9.18 -8.06 -6.88
C GLY A 23 -9.58 -9.23 -5.96
N ARG A 24 -8.96 -9.37 -4.79
CA ARG A 24 -9.33 -10.39 -3.80
C ARG A 24 -10.73 -10.14 -3.23
N ASP A 25 -11.43 -11.21 -2.91
CA ASP A 25 -12.67 -11.15 -2.12
C ASP A 25 -12.41 -10.70 -0.69
N ILE A 26 -13.13 -9.66 -0.27
CA ILE A 26 -13.24 -9.20 1.11
C ILE A 26 -14.56 -9.77 1.63
N LYS A 27 -14.48 -10.82 2.46
CA LYS A 27 -15.66 -11.52 2.99
C LYS A 27 -16.29 -10.74 4.13
N ILE A 28 -17.53 -11.09 4.48
CA ILE A 28 -18.18 -10.51 5.67
C ILE A 28 -17.34 -10.78 6.92
N GLY A 29 -17.06 -9.73 7.69
CA GLY A 29 -16.21 -9.79 8.88
C GLY A 29 -14.74 -9.41 8.64
N ASP A 30 -14.26 -9.44 7.39
CA ASP A 30 -12.87 -9.14 7.08
C ASP A 30 -12.54 -7.66 7.33
N PRO A 31 -11.31 -7.37 7.83
CA PRO A 31 -10.83 -6.00 7.93
C PRO A 31 -10.48 -5.45 6.54
N TYR A 32 -10.95 -4.24 6.27
CA TYR A 32 -10.64 -3.52 5.05
C TYR A 32 -10.64 -2.01 5.28
N ARG A 33 -10.00 -1.27 4.37
CA ARG A 33 -10.08 0.19 4.31
C ARG A 33 -10.94 0.59 3.12
N ARG A 34 -11.75 1.64 3.30
CA ARG A 34 -12.48 2.29 2.21
C ARG A 34 -12.09 3.76 2.17
N SER A 35 -11.70 4.21 1.00
CA SER A 35 -11.25 5.57 0.76
C SER A 35 -12.17 6.26 -0.24
N LEU A 36 -12.21 7.59 -0.17
CA LEU A 36 -13.02 8.46 -1.04
C LEU A 36 -12.15 9.63 -1.50
N LEU A 37 -12.00 9.76 -2.80
CA LEU A 37 -11.39 10.88 -3.49
C LEU A 37 -12.50 11.70 -4.13
N LYS A 38 -12.51 13.01 -3.89
CA LYS A 38 -13.42 13.92 -4.60
C LYS A 38 -12.59 14.84 -5.50
N ILE A 39 -12.75 14.65 -6.80
CA ILE A 39 -12.33 15.59 -7.83
C ILE A 39 -13.61 16.14 -8.46
N ASP A 40 -13.94 15.72 -9.68
CA ASP A 40 -15.18 16.10 -10.38
C ASP A 40 -16.33 15.15 -10.04
N GLU A 41 -16.07 13.84 -10.03
CA GLU A 41 -16.97 12.80 -9.52
C GLU A 41 -16.36 12.09 -8.30
N PRO A 42 -17.17 11.73 -7.30
CA PRO A 42 -16.68 11.01 -6.13
C PRO A 42 -16.25 9.58 -6.51
N TYR A 43 -14.97 9.29 -6.34
CA TYR A 43 -14.41 7.96 -6.55
C TYR A 43 -14.13 7.27 -5.21
N THR A 44 -14.61 6.03 -5.05
CA THR A 44 -14.32 5.22 -3.86
C THR A 44 -13.66 3.92 -4.22
N TRP A 45 -12.70 3.49 -3.41
CA TRP A 45 -12.01 2.21 -3.55
C TRP A 45 -11.90 1.48 -2.22
N ASN A 46 -11.80 0.15 -2.28
CA ASN A 46 -11.68 -0.73 -1.12
C ASN A 46 -10.32 -1.42 -1.13
N GLU A 47 -9.65 -1.44 0.00
CA GLU A 47 -8.32 -2.01 0.18
C GLU A 47 -8.42 -3.16 1.18
N CYS A 48 -8.06 -4.37 0.75
CA CYS A 48 -7.93 -5.48 1.68
C CYS A 48 -6.76 -5.24 2.65
N LYS A 49 -6.70 -5.97 3.76
CA LYS A 49 -5.63 -5.84 4.76
C LYS A 49 -4.21 -5.92 4.19
N TYR A 50 -4.00 -6.66 3.10
CA TYR A 50 -2.68 -6.81 2.48
C TYR A 50 -2.32 -5.56 1.67
N CYS A 51 -3.19 -5.17 0.74
CA CYS A 51 -2.97 -3.99 -0.10
C CYS A 51 -2.92 -2.70 0.71
N GLU A 52 -3.65 -2.61 1.83
CA GLU A 52 -3.59 -1.44 2.71
C GLU A 52 -2.18 -1.20 3.27
N VAL A 53 -1.52 -2.26 3.75
CA VAL A 53 -0.13 -2.18 4.23
C VAL A 53 0.82 -1.93 3.07
N VAL A 54 0.72 -2.71 2.00
CA VAL A 54 1.65 -2.63 0.86
C VAL A 54 1.58 -1.26 0.16
N ALA A 55 0.38 -0.72 -0.07
CA ALA A 55 0.22 0.63 -0.65
C ALA A 55 0.75 1.71 0.31
N GLY A 56 0.56 1.51 1.61
CA GLY A 56 1.13 2.37 2.65
C GLY A 56 2.65 2.41 2.54
N GLU A 57 3.32 1.27 2.46
CA GLU A 57 4.78 1.20 2.33
C GLU A 57 5.28 1.81 1.01
N ILE A 58 4.65 1.51 -0.12
CA ILE A 58 5.04 2.07 -1.43
C ILE A 58 4.96 3.61 -1.43
N THR A 59 3.82 4.16 -0.98
CA THR A 59 3.60 5.61 -1.01
C THR A 59 4.46 6.33 0.01
N SER A 60 4.66 5.74 1.19
CA SER A 60 5.37 6.41 2.26
C SER A 60 6.89 6.38 2.13
N SER A 61 7.44 5.34 1.52
CA SER A 61 8.87 5.15 1.30
C SER A 61 9.48 6.05 0.24
N GLY A 62 8.64 6.69 -0.59
CA GLY A 62 9.06 7.38 -1.81
C GLY A 62 9.45 6.44 -2.95
N PHE A 63 9.17 5.14 -2.83
CA PHE A 63 9.41 4.16 -3.90
C PHE A 63 8.60 4.51 -5.15
N PHE A 64 7.36 4.96 -4.95
CA PHE A 64 6.54 5.52 -6.01
C PHE A 64 6.35 7.03 -5.78
N VAL A 65 6.55 7.82 -6.83
CA VAL A 65 6.24 9.25 -6.85
C VAL A 65 5.16 9.47 -7.89
N SER A 66 4.02 10.00 -7.44
CA SER A 66 2.90 10.34 -8.33
C SER A 66 3.13 11.70 -8.96
N ASP A 67 2.93 11.81 -10.28
CA ASP A 67 3.00 13.08 -11.03
C ASP A 67 1.75 13.97 -10.87
N GLY A 68 0.83 13.61 -9.96
CA GLY A 68 -0.31 14.45 -9.58
C GLY A 68 -1.67 13.77 -9.65
N ASP A 69 -1.78 12.67 -10.39
CA ASP A 69 -3.05 11.93 -10.60
C ASP A 69 -3.34 10.87 -9.52
N GLY A 70 -2.45 10.75 -8.53
CA GLY A 70 -2.58 9.81 -7.43
C GLY A 70 -1.89 8.47 -7.71
N PHE A 71 -2.34 7.43 -7.01
CA PHE A 71 -1.76 6.09 -7.06
C PHE A 71 -2.81 5.13 -7.63
N SER A 72 -2.69 4.81 -8.92
CA SER A 72 -3.67 3.99 -9.63
C SER A 72 -3.52 2.50 -9.32
N ARG A 73 -4.42 1.67 -9.88
CA ARG A 73 -4.33 0.22 -9.74
C ARG A 73 -3.15 -0.34 -10.54
N GLU A 74 -2.91 0.24 -11.70
CA GLU A 74 -1.84 -0.09 -12.62
C GLU A 74 -0.48 0.23 -11.95
N ASP A 75 -0.34 1.45 -11.41
CA ASP A 75 0.84 1.87 -10.63
C ASP A 75 1.10 0.93 -9.45
N PHE A 76 0.05 0.58 -8.71
CA PHE A 76 0.15 -0.36 -7.60
C PHE A 76 0.62 -1.74 -8.08
N SER A 77 0.11 -2.22 -9.22
CA SER A 77 0.47 -3.54 -9.75
C SER A 77 1.93 -3.62 -10.15
N GLU A 78 2.42 -2.60 -10.84
CA GLU A 78 3.82 -2.50 -11.28
C GLU A 78 4.75 -2.42 -10.06
N ALA A 79 4.47 -1.52 -9.12
CA ALA A 79 5.29 -1.36 -7.91
C ALA A 79 5.32 -2.63 -7.05
N VAL A 80 4.19 -3.33 -6.90
CA VAL A 80 4.13 -4.60 -6.17
C VAL A 80 4.96 -5.67 -6.85
N GLN A 81 4.90 -5.75 -8.17
CA GLN A 81 5.72 -6.70 -8.90
C GLN A 81 7.19 -6.41 -8.69
N GLU A 82 7.65 -5.17 -8.90
CA GLU A 82 9.04 -4.78 -8.70
C GLU A 82 9.54 -5.09 -7.28
N LEU A 83 8.76 -4.73 -6.26
CA LEU A 83 9.12 -5.02 -4.86
C LEU A 83 9.18 -6.52 -4.59
N HIS A 84 8.23 -7.31 -5.10
CA HIS A 84 8.25 -8.77 -4.95
C HIS A 84 9.49 -9.35 -5.63
N GLU A 85 9.83 -8.84 -6.82
CA GLU A 85 10.99 -9.26 -7.56
C GLU A 85 12.30 -9.00 -6.82
N VAL A 86 12.38 -7.89 -6.09
CA VAL A 86 13.54 -7.50 -5.27
C VAL A 86 13.62 -8.29 -3.97
N PHE A 87 12.51 -8.44 -3.25
CA PHE A 87 12.52 -8.98 -1.89
C PHE A 87 12.27 -10.49 -1.81
N CYS A 88 11.63 -11.11 -2.81
CA CYS A 88 11.05 -12.45 -2.68
C CYS A 88 11.48 -13.52 -3.73
N LYS A 89 12.05 -13.19 -4.91
CA LYS A 89 12.22 -14.13 -6.08
C LYS A 89 12.72 -15.57 -5.76
N PRO A 90 12.32 -16.64 -6.51
CA PRO A 90 11.92 -16.65 -7.94
C PRO A 90 10.57 -17.31 -8.32
N LEU A 91 10.09 -17.03 -9.56
CA LEU A 91 8.72 -17.28 -10.05
C LEU A 91 8.59 -18.45 -11.03
N ASP A 92 7.42 -19.11 -10.98
CA ASP A 92 6.90 -19.86 -12.14
C ASP A 92 5.36 -19.85 -12.34
N PHE A 93 4.56 -19.05 -11.60
CA PHE A 93 3.18 -18.57 -11.95
C PHE A 93 2.46 -18.03 -10.68
N PHE A 94 2.26 -16.70 -10.51
CA PHE A 94 1.39 -16.16 -9.43
C PHE A 94 0.65 -14.87 -9.82
N SER A 95 -0.52 -14.65 -9.19
CA SER A 95 -1.41 -13.48 -9.38
C SER A 95 -1.16 -12.36 -8.36
N LEU A 96 -1.57 -11.13 -8.65
CA LEU A 96 -1.40 -9.95 -7.78
C LEU A 96 -1.79 -10.14 -6.29
N PRO A 97 -2.89 -10.86 -5.94
CA PRO A 97 -3.18 -11.22 -4.55
C PRO A 97 -2.06 -11.96 -3.82
N ARG A 98 -1.29 -12.79 -4.52
CA ARG A 98 -0.20 -13.56 -3.94
C ARG A 98 1.03 -12.69 -3.71
N TYR A 99 1.40 -11.84 -4.67
CA TYR A 99 2.49 -10.88 -4.49
C TYR A 99 2.25 -9.97 -3.29
N THR A 100 1.03 -9.47 -3.11
CA THR A 100 0.70 -8.64 -1.95
C THR A 100 0.75 -9.39 -0.63
N GLU A 101 0.51 -10.71 -0.62
CA GLU A 101 0.62 -11.53 0.59
C GLU A 101 2.06 -11.83 0.96
N ASP A 102 2.87 -12.18 -0.02
CA ASP A 102 4.30 -12.44 0.18
C ASP A 102 4.98 -11.15 0.67
N LEU A 103 4.71 -10.01 0.02
CA LEU A 103 5.21 -8.70 0.47
C LEU A 103 4.67 -8.30 1.84
N TYR A 104 3.37 -8.49 2.11
CA TYR A 104 2.80 -8.23 3.43
C TYR A 104 3.54 -9.06 4.50
N SER A 105 3.76 -10.34 4.23
CA SER A 105 4.48 -11.24 5.12
C SER A 105 5.90 -10.74 5.31
N GLU A 106 6.57 -10.33 4.24
CA GLU A 106 7.93 -9.80 4.28
C GLU A 106 8.03 -8.50 5.09
N PHE A 107 7.12 -7.54 4.87
CA PHE A 107 7.05 -6.28 5.60
C PHE A 107 6.72 -6.50 7.09
N CYS A 108 5.89 -7.50 7.40
CA CYS A 108 5.57 -7.86 8.77
C CYS A 108 6.71 -8.62 9.47
N HIS A 109 7.37 -9.56 8.78
CA HIS A 109 8.46 -10.37 9.35
C HIS A 109 9.75 -9.59 9.51
N LYS A 110 10.09 -8.72 8.54
CA LYS A 110 11.35 -8.00 8.55
C LYS A 110 11.45 -6.92 9.61
N GLU A 111 10.37 -6.58 10.33
CA GLU A 111 10.27 -5.38 11.17
C GLU A 111 11.13 -4.24 10.58
N LEU A 112 10.64 -3.56 9.52
CA LEU A 112 11.19 -2.25 9.15
C LEU A 112 11.11 -1.37 10.41
N GLN A 113 12.18 -1.37 11.20
CA GLN A 113 12.19 -0.76 12.50
C GLN A 113 11.90 0.71 12.30
N ARG A 114 10.87 1.19 13.00
CA ARG A 114 10.49 2.61 13.09
C ARG A 114 11.73 3.47 13.28
N VAL A 115 12.25 4.09 12.23
CA VAL A 115 13.17 5.21 12.38
C VAL A 115 12.31 6.45 12.53
N LYS A 116 12.05 6.86 13.78
CA LYS A 116 11.60 8.22 14.06
C LYS A 116 12.79 9.15 13.87
N GLU A 117 13.03 9.61 12.66
CA GLU A 117 13.91 10.76 12.46
C GLU A 117 13.12 12.04 12.80
N ALA A 118 13.38 12.56 14.00
CA ALA A 118 12.87 13.86 14.42
C ALA A 118 13.65 14.97 13.68
N ASN A 119 13.29 15.26 12.43
CA ASN A 119 13.76 16.48 11.77
C ASN A 119 12.79 17.62 12.06
N LYS A 120 13.06 18.31 13.16
CA LYS A 120 12.49 19.63 13.47
C LYS A 120 13.18 20.67 12.60
N THR A 121 12.61 20.99 11.44
CA THR A 121 12.66 22.33 10.83
C THR A 121 11.65 22.38 9.67
N HIS A 122 10.55 23.10 9.88
CA HIS A 122 9.51 23.45 8.87
C HIS A 122 8.48 22.39 8.44
N GLY A 123 7.57 22.05 9.36
CA GLY A 123 6.25 21.54 9.00
C GLY A 123 6.15 20.01 8.99
N GLU A 124 5.30 19.48 9.87
CA GLU A 124 5.21 18.07 10.23
C GLU A 124 4.78 17.16 9.07
N TYR A 125 5.69 16.29 8.64
CA TYR A 125 5.34 15.03 7.99
C TYR A 125 6.27 13.93 8.50
N THR A 126 5.68 12.82 8.96
CA THR A 126 6.40 11.61 9.31
C THR A 126 6.42 10.72 8.07
N TYR A 127 7.57 10.61 7.41
CA TYR A 127 7.74 9.74 6.24
C TYR A 127 8.40 8.43 6.64
N TRP A 128 8.02 7.35 5.97
CA TRP A 128 8.72 6.08 6.03
C TRP A 128 9.84 6.13 4.97
N ARG A 129 10.89 5.34 5.10
CA ARG A 129 11.91 5.24 4.05
C ARG A 129 12.20 3.77 3.86
N LEU A 130 12.03 3.27 2.63
CA LEU A 130 12.65 2.01 2.22
C LEU A 130 14.16 2.27 2.24
N VAL A 131 14.79 2.09 3.40
CA VAL A 131 16.23 2.20 3.50
C VAL A 131 16.80 0.90 2.97
N GLU A 132 17.30 0.93 1.73
CA GLU A 132 18.21 -0.09 1.23
C GLU A 132 19.26 -0.35 2.31
N ARG A 133 19.22 -1.51 2.97
CA ARG A 133 20.45 -2.02 3.58
C ARG A 133 21.33 -2.41 2.42
N ARG A 134 22.32 -1.57 2.13
CA ARG A 134 23.48 -1.95 1.32
C ARG A 134 23.87 -3.39 1.72
N PRO A 135 24.09 -4.30 0.76
CA PRO A 135 24.58 -5.62 1.10
C PRO A 135 25.89 -5.42 1.86
N VAL A 136 25.93 -5.93 3.09
CA VAL A 136 27.17 -6.00 3.86
C VAL A 136 28.08 -6.92 3.04
N LYS A 137 29.19 -6.36 2.53
CA LYS A 137 30.25 -7.11 1.88
C LYS A 137 30.86 -8.12 2.84
#